data_AF-A0A176ZAK2-F1
#
_entry.id   AF-A0A176ZAK2-F1
#
_cell.length_a   1.000
_cell.length_b   1.000
_cell.length_c   1.000
_cell.angle_alpha   90.00
_cell.angle_beta   90.00
_cell.angle_gamma   90.00
#
_symmetry.space_group_name_H-M   'P 1'
#
loop_
_entity.id
_entity.type
_entity.pdbx_description
1 polymer ?
#
loop_
_entity_poly.entity_id
_entity_poly.type
_entity_poly.pdbx_seq_one_letter_code
_entity_poly.pdbx_strand_id
1 'polypeptide(L)'
;MALSERMKVLQDAMSLYSDMTVKNFQTIHALGDAVVQHLPIYLGEGSQVWGVPPTGEYRTDAGDYRDAKFSTYHEGTLTLAPIQMGVAVGIPHTKDEGKFWPRVVLEFEMIGNAITVRIGDSPRAIRGIPLEFDKQDIEQICEGMHEYIRSVLENPVKVATAVGKGKLGFI
;
A
#
# COMPACT_ATOMS: atom_id res chain seq x y z
N MET A 1 -35.79 -7.50 25.22
CA MET A 1 -35.73 -6.39 26.20
C MET A 1 -35.71 -5.09 25.42
N ALA A 2 -36.53 -4.09 25.78
CA ALA A 2 -36.47 -2.78 25.14
C ALA A 2 -35.20 -2.04 25.60
N LEU A 3 -34.44 -1.47 24.65
CA LEU A 3 -33.26 -0.66 24.96
C LEU A 3 -33.68 0.69 25.56
N SER A 4 -32.92 1.17 26.53
CA SER A 4 -33.06 2.54 27.03
C SER A 4 -32.65 3.54 25.95
N GLU A 5 -33.15 4.78 26.04
CA GLU A 5 -32.84 5.81 25.04
C GLU A 5 -31.34 6.09 24.90
N ARG A 6 -30.61 6.10 26.04
CA ARG A 6 -29.14 6.23 26.05
C ARG A 6 -28.46 5.07 25.32
N MET A 7 -29.01 3.86 25.43
CA MET A 7 -28.45 2.68 24.76
C MET A 7 -28.76 2.68 23.25
N LYS A 8 -29.91 3.21 22.83
CA LYS A 8 -30.23 3.39 21.40
C LYS A 8 -29.25 4.37 20.74
N VAL A 9 -28.94 5.49 21.38
CA VAL A 9 -27.94 6.45 20.87
C VAL A 9 -26.59 5.78 20.63
N LEU A 10 -26.15 4.91 21.55
CA LEU A 10 -24.90 4.15 21.37
C LEU A 10 -25.00 3.11 20.26
N GLN A 11 -26.16 2.45 20.12
CA GLN A 11 -26.42 1.50 19.04
C GLN A 11 -26.38 2.20 17.66
N ASP A 12 -27.02 3.35 17.52
CA ASP A 12 -27.04 4.12 16.28
C ASP A 12 -25.62 4.62 15.92
N ALA A 13 -24.88 5.10 16.91
CA ALA A 13 -23.48 5.51 16.72
C ALA A 13 -22.59 4.32 16.32
N MET A 14 -22.81 3.13 16.90
CA MET A 14 -22.09 1.90 16.54
C MET A 14 -22.39 1.45 15.10
N SER A 15 -23.66 1.52 14.67
CA SER A 15 -24.03 1.19 13.30
C SER A 15 -23.36 2.13 12.30
N LEU A 16 -23.45 3.44 12.52
CA LEU A 16 -22.77 4.43 11.66
C LEU A 16 -21.26 4.20 11.62
N TYR A 17 -20.65 3.92 12.78
CA TYR A 17 -19.23 3.61 12.90
C TYR A 17 -18.84 2.36 12.08
N SER A 18 -19.62 1.28 12.15
CA SER A 18 -19.36 0.05 11.40
C SER A 18 -19.43 0.29 9.90
N ASP A 19 -20.46 1.00 9.43
CA ASP A 19 -20.65 1.30 8.02
C ASP A 19 -19.50 2.13 7.45
N MET A 20 -19.06 3.15 8.21
CA MET A 20 -17.91 3.97 7.85
C MET A 20 -16.61 3.17 7.83
N THR A 21 -16.42 2.24 8.77
CA THR A 21 -15.23 1.37 8.81
C THR A 21 -15.13 0.48 7.57
N VAL A 22 -16.25 -0.13 7.16
CA VAL A 22 -16.31 -0.95 5.94
C VAL A 22 -16.05 -0.10 4.69
N LYS A 23 -16.66 1.10 4.60
CA LYS A 23 -16.43 2.01 3.47
C LYS A 23 -14.97 2.46 3.38
N ASN A 24 -14.36 2.80 4.50
CA ASN A 24 -12.95 3.20 4.56
C ASN A 24 -12.04 2.07 4.08
N PHE A 25 -12.30 0.84 4.54
CA PHE A 25 -11.57 -0.35 4.11
C PHE A 25 -11.64 -0.54 2.60
N GLN A 26 -12.85 -0.50 2.03
CA GLN A 26 -13.06 -0.63 0.59
C GLN A 26 -12.36 0.47 -0.20
N THR A 27 -12.37 1.70 0.32
CA THR A 27 -11.74 2.86 -0.34
C THR A 27 -10.22 2.72 -0.36
N ILE A 28 -9.61 2.28 0.74
CA ILE A 28 -8.15 2.02 0.82
C ILE A 28 -7.76 0.89 -0.12
N HIS A 29 -8.54 -0.19 -0.19
CA HIS A 29 -8.27 -1.30 -1.12
C HIS A 29 -8.34 -0.84 -2.56
N ALA A 30 -9.36 -0.07 -2.93
CA ALA A 30 -9.50 0.52 -4.26
C ALA A 30 -8.31 1.44 -4.60
N LEU A 31 -7.84 2.27 -3.66
CA LEU A 31 -6.67 3.13 -3.85
C LEU A 31 -5.40 2.28 -4.06
N GLY A 32 -5.19 1.24 -3.24
CA GLY A 32 -4.06 0.34 -3.37
C GLY A 32 -4.03 -0.39 -4.71
N ASP A 33 -5.18 -0.90 -5.16
CA ASP A 33 -5.34 -1.52 -6.47
C ASP A 33 -5.03 -0.54 -7.61
N ALA A 34 -5.55 0.69 -7.52
CA ALA A 34 -5.29 1.72 -8.50
C ALA A 34 -3.80 2.06 -8.60
N VAL A 35 -3.09 2.13 -7.47
CA VAL A 35 -1.63 2.33 -7.45
C VAL A 35 -0.90 1.18 -8.15
N VAL A 36 -1.23 -0.07 -7.86
CA VAL A 36 -0.59 -1.25 -8.51
C VAL A 36 -0.84 -1.25 -10.02
N GLN A 37 -2.04 -0.87 -10.45
CA GLN A 37 -2.40 -0.79 -11.87
C GLN A 37 -1.75 0.39 -12.60
N HIS A 38 -1.58 1.52 -11.92
CA HIS A 38 -1.10 2.77 -12.54
C HIS A 38 0.43 2.91 -12.51
N LEU A 39 1.10 2.40 -11.48
CA LEU A 39 2.54 2.50 -11.34
C LEU A 39 3.35 1.99 -12.56
N PRO A 40 3.02 0.85 -13.22
CA PRO A 40 3.75 0.44 -14.42
C PRO A 40 3.55 1.42 -15.60
N ILE A 41 2.38 2.05 -15.69
CA ILE A 41 2.12 3.09 -16.72
C ILE A 41 2.97 4.32 -16.43
N TYR A 42 3.05 4.72 -15.17
CA TYR A 42 3.87 5.85 -14.71
C TYR A 42 5.38 5.59 -14.94
N LEU A 43 5.87 4.39 -14.63
CA LEU A 43 7.29 4.02 -14.79
C LEU A 43 7.69 3.80 -16.25
N GLY A 44 6.73 3.45 -17.12
CA GLY A 44 6.97 3.23 -18.55
C GLY A 44 7.43 1.81 -18.90
N GLU A 45 8.01 1.68 -20.10
CA GLU A 45 8.33 0.39 -20.72
C GLU A 45 9.31 -0.45 -19.89
N GLY A 46 9.06 -1.75 -19.83
CA GLY A 46 9.90 -2.71 -19.10
C GLY A 46 9.64 -2.79 -17.60
N SER A 47 8.79 -1.91 -17.06
CA SER A 47 8.37 -1.95 -15.66
C SER A 47 7.44 -3.13 -15.39
N GLN A 48 7.61 -3.76 -14.22
CA GLN A 48 6.68 -4.75 -13.69
C GLN A 48 6.35 -4.39 -12.26
N VAL A 49 5.08 -4.49 -11.89
CA VAL A 49 4.61 -4.14 -10.56
C VAL A 49 3.66 -5.22 -10.08
N TRP A 50 3.84 -5.66 -8.83
CA TRP A 50 2.95 -6.61 -8.18
C TRP A 50 2.57 -6.13 -6.79
N GLY A 51 1.30 -6.29 -6.43
CA GLY A 51 0.88 -6.25 -5.03
C GLY A 51 1.43 -7.48 -4.30
N VAL A 52 2.10 -7.27 -3.17
CA VAL A 52 2.71 -8.33 -2.35
C VAL A 52 2.41 -8.08 -0.87
N PRO A 53 2.48 -9.11 0.00
CA PRO A 53 2.28 -8.91 1.43
C PRO A 53 3.24 -7.84 2.00
N PRO A 54 2.78 -6.98 2.93
CA PRO A 54 3.61 -5.88 3.45
C PRO A 54 4.78 -6.38 4.30
N THR A 55 4.65 -7.58 4.88
CA THR A 55 5.65 -8.23 5.72
C THR A 55 5.88 -9.68 5.27
N GLY A 56 6.92 -10.32 5.80
CA GLY A 56 7.25 -11.71 5.48
C GLY A 56 7.88 -11.89 4.08
N GLU A 57 8.07 -13.15 3.71
CA GLU A 57 8.59 -13.57 2.40
C GLU A 57 7.50 -13.47 1.33
N TYR A 58 7.88 -13.06 0.12
CA TYR A 58 7.02 -13.08 -1.06
C TYR A 58 7.76 -13.66 -2.26
N ARG A 59 7.01 -14.19 -3.23
CA ARG A 59 7.50 -14.81 -4.45
C ARG A 59 7.20 -13.89 -5.62
N THR A 60 8.20 -13.61 -6.44
CA THR A 60 8.07 -12.73 -7.61
C THR A 60 7.48 -13.46 -8.82
N ASP A 61 7.47 -14.79 -8.81
CA ASP A 61 6.87 -15.67 -9.83
C ASP A 61 5.40 -16.05 -9.52
N ALA A 62 4.90 -15.71 -8.33
CA ALA A 62 3.52 -15.98 -7.92
C ALA A 62 2.52 -14.93 -8.48
N GLY A 63 3.02 -13.77 -8.88
CA GLY A 63 2.23 -12.69 -9.41
C GLY A 63 1.55 -11.80 -8.36
N ASP A 64 0.38 -11.24 -8.68
CA ASP A 64 -0.36 -10.31 -7.82
C ASP A 64 -1.02 -11.12 -6.70
N TYR A 65 -0.67 -10.78 -5.46
CA TYR A 65 -1.19 -11.43 -4.26
C TYR A 65 -2.65 -11.09 -3.95
N ARG A 66 -3.31 -10.25 -4.78
CA ARG A 66 -4.70 -9.81 -4.58
C ARG A 66 -4.87 -9.27 -3.17
N ASP A 67 -5.91 -9.66 -2.44
CA ASP A 67 -6.18 -9.19 -1.09
C ASP A 67 -5.02 -9.46 -0.11
N ALA A 68 -4.21 -10.50 -0.33
CA ALA A 68 -3.06 -10.82 0.53
C ALA A 68 -1.93 -9.78 0.47
N LYS A 69 -2.00 -8.81 -0.45
CA LYS A 69 -1.12 -7.65 -0.44
C LYS A 69 -1.40 -6.67 0.70
N PHE A 70 -2.58 -6.75 1.34
CA PHE A 70 -2.97 -5.89 2.45
C PHE A 70 -2.76 -6.59 3.81
N SER A 71 -2.36 -5.83 4.83
CA SER A 71 -2.14 -6.32 6.21
C SER A 71 -3.39 -6.95 6.83
N THR A 72 -4.57 -6.49 6.41
CA THR A 72 -5.86 -6.93 6.90
C THR A 72 -6.26 -8.33 6.44
N TYR A 73 -5.57 -8.92 5.45
CA TYR A 73 -5.96 -10.22 4.88
C TYR A 73 -5.99 -11.37 5.91
N HIS A 74 -5.06 -11.34 6.87
CA HIS A 74 -4.99 -12.34 7.93
C HIS A 74 -5.71 -11.91 9.22
N GLU A 75 -6.22 -10.69 9.27
CA GLU A 75 -6.94 -10.18 10.44
C GLU A 75 -8.40 -10.59 10.35
N GLY A 76 -8.85 -11.44 11.28
CA GLY A 76 -10.25 -11.85 11.38
C GLY A 76 -11.19 -10.74 11.88
N THR A 77 -10.69 -9.53 12.12
CA THR A 77 -11.47 -8.39 12.63
C THR A 77 -10.91 -7.10 12.05
N LEU A 78 -11.78 -6.27 11.47
CA LEU A 78 -11.40 -4.94 10.97
C LEU A 78 -11.15 -4.00 12.14
N THR A 79 -9.90 -3.54 12.29
CA THR A 79 -9.51 -2.56 13.30
C THR A 79 -9.25 -1.19 12.65
N LEU A 80 -9.43 -0.11 13.40
CA LEU A 80 -9.01 1.25 12.98
C LEU A 80 -7.50 1.43 13.18
N ALA A 81 -6.72 0.53 12.60
CA ALA A 81 -5.28 0.68 12.47
C ALA A 81 -4.95 1.15 11.05
N PRO A 82 -3.79 1.80 10.84
CA PRO A 82 -3.30 2.04 9.49
C PRO A 82 -3.21 0.71 8.72
N ILE A 83 -3.77 0.69 7.51
CA ILE A 83 -3.72 -0.49 6.65
C ILE A 83 -2.41 -0.42 5.87
N GLN A 84 -1.66 -1.51 5.83
CA GLN A 84 -0.41 -1.58 5.08
C GLN A 84 -0.58 -2.41 3.81
N MET A 85 0.09 -2.01 2.73
CA MET A 85 0.18 -2.77 1.48
C MET A 85 1.63 -2.87 1.01
N GLY A 86 2.06 -4.05 0.58
CA GLY A 86 3.34 -4.19 -0.12
C GLY A 86 3.19 -4.02 -1.63
N VAL A 87 4.13 -3.32 -2.26
CA VAL A 87 4.25 -3.22 -3.71
C VAL A 87 5.68 -3.60 -4.12
N ALA A 88 5.81 -4.64 -4.93
CA ALA A 88 7.09 -5.06 -5.51
C ALA A 88 7.24 -4.47 -6.91
N VAL A 89 8.38 -3.82 -7.17
CA VAL A 89 8.69 -3.23 -8.48
C VAL A 89 9.85 -3.98 -9.11
N GLY A 90 9.68 -4.50 -10.32
CA GLY A 90 10.72 -5.22 -11.06
C GLY A 90 11.60 -4.25 -11.82
N ILE A 91 12.85 -4.11 -11.38
CA ILE A 91 13.86 -3.27 -11.99
C ILE A 91 14.80 -4.16 -12.81
N PRO A 92 14.79 -4.08 -14.15
CA PRO A 92 15.67 -4.87 -15.01
C PRO A 92 17.14 -4.63 -14.71
N HIS A 93 17.92 -5.69 -14.69
CA HIS A 93 19.37 -5.58 -14.63
C HIS A 93 19.91 -5.15 -16.00
N THR A 94 21.04 -4.43 -16.03
CA THR A 94 21.62 -3.90 -17.28
C THR A 94 22.51 -4.91 -18.00
N LYS A 95 22.92 -6.00 -17.34
CA LYS A 95 23.89 -6.97 -17.87
C LYS A 95 23.30 -8.34 -18.19
N ASP A 96 22.11 -8.65 -17.70
CA ASP A 96 21.44 -9.94 -17.86
C ASP A 96 19.91 -9.76 -17.86
N GLU A 97 19.17 -10.85 -18.04
CA GLU A 97 17.70 -10.86 -18.03
C GLU A 97 17.11 -10.86 -16.60
N GLY A 98 17.96 -10.78 -15.57
CA GLY A 98 17.58 -10.74 -14.17
C GLY A 98 16.90 -9.43 -13.78
N LYS A 99 16.24 -9.45 -12.62
CA LYS A 99 15.53 -8.28 -12.08
C LYS A 99 15.75 -8.15 -10.58
N PHE A 100 15.92 -6.91 -10.13
CA PHE A 100 15.85 -6.56 -8.71
C PHE A 100 14.40 -6.19 -8.36
N TRP A 101 13.89 -6.76 -7.28
CA TRP A 101 12.51 -6.58 -6.83
C TRP A 101 12.50 -5.94 -5.44
N PRO A 102 12.64 -4.61 -5.31
CA PRO A 102 12.37 -3.93 -4.06
C PRO A 102 10.88 -3.99 -3.74
N ARG A 103 10.56 -4.28 -2.47
CA ARG A 103 9.24 -4.10 -1.86
C ARG A 103 9.18 -2.74 -1.18
N VAL A 104 8.23 -1.92 -1.60
CA VAL A 104 7.83 -0.69 -0.92
C VAL A 104 6.57 -0.98 -0.12
N VAL A 105 6.55 -0.62 1.16
CA VAL A 105 5.34 -0.72 1.99
C VAL A 105 4.64 0.63 1.97
N LEU A 106 3.39 0.65 1.52
CA LEU A 106 2.49 1.78 1.65
C LEU A 106 1.68 1.61 2.94
N GLU A 107 1.61 2.66 3.75
CA GLU A 107 0.72 2.70 4.91
C GLU A 107 -0.36 3.75 4.68
N PHE A 108 -1.61 3.32 4.76
CA PHE A 108 -2.81 4.13 4.56
C PHE A 108 -3.45 4.43 5.90
N GLU A 109 -3.67 5.70 6.17
CA GLU A 109 -4.35 6.17 7.37
C GLU A 109 -5.51 7.10 6.98
N MET A 110 -6.70 6.80 7.50
CA MET A 110 -7.86 7.67 7.34
C MET A 110 -7.81 8.78 8.39
N ILE A 111 -7.69 10.04 7.96
CA ILE A 111 -7.72 11.21 8.82
C ILE A 111 -8.87 12.11 8.38
N GLY A 112 -9.96 12.11 9.15
CA GLY A 112 -11.19 12.82 8.77
C GLY A 112 -11.78 12.24 7.48
N ASN A 113 -11.93 13.08 6.46
CA ASN A 113 -12.47 12.69 5.14
C ASN A 113 -11.38 12.57 4.07
N ALA A 114 -10.15 12.26 4.47
CA ALA A 114 -9.04 12.10 3.55
C ALA A 114 -8.11 10.95 3.99
N ILE A 115 -7.38 10.43 3.02
CA ILE A 115 -6.37 9.40 3.18
C ILE A 115 -5.01 10.09 3.27
N THR A 116 -4.21 9.62 4.22
CA THR A 116 -2.78 9.90 4.31
C THR A 116 -2.03 8.63 3.90
N VAL A 117 -1.06 8.76 3.00
CA VAL A 117 -0.23 7.65 2.51
C VAL A 117 1.21 7.89 2.92
N ARG A 118 1.79 6.96 3.68
CA ARG A 118 3.22 6.92 3.97
C ARG A 118 3.89 5.87 3.10
N ILE A 119 5.07 6.19 2.57
CA ILE A 119 5.78 5.35 1.61
C ILE A 119 7.10 4.89 2.24
N GLY A 120 7.19 3.58 2.51
CA GLY A 120 8.34 2.96 3.16
C GLY A 120 8.68 3.61 4.49
N ASP A 121 9.96 3.93 4.69
CA ASP A 121 10.46 4.70 5.84
C ASP A 121 10.58 6.21 5.59
N SER A 122 9.92 6.72 4.54
CA SER A 122 9.95 8.16 4.24
C SER A 122 9.41 8.98 5.42
N PRO A 123 10.11 10.05 5.85
CA PRO A 123 9.61 10.95 6.88
C PRO A 123 8.43 11.81 6.39
N ARG A 124 8.16 11.82 5.08
CA ARG A 124 7.06 12.56 4.47
C ARG A 124 5.92 11.59 4.12
N ALA A 125 4.71 11.99 4.50
CA ALA A 125 3.48 11.35 4.06
C ALA A 125 2.76 12.27 3.07
N ILE A 126 2.14 11.68 2.05
CA ILE A 126 1.21 12.35 1.15
C ILE A 126 -0.10 12.49 1.93
N ARG A 127 -0.55 13.71 2.15
CA ARG A 127 -1.73 14.00 2.98
C ARG A 127 -2.84 14.57 2.12
N GLY A 128 -4.07 14.30 2.52
CA GLY A 128 -5.23 14.96 1.92
C GLY A 128 -5.73 14.31 0.64
N ILE A 129 -5.40 13.03 0.39
CA ILE A 129 -5.96 12.29 -0.75
C ILE A 129 -7.46 12.13 -0.49
N PRO A 130 -8.36 12.60 -1.38
CA PRO A 130 -9.79 12.51 -1.17
C PRO A 130 -10.26 11.05 -1.24
N LEU A 131 -11.44 10.76 -0.65
CA LEU A 131 -12.03 9.42 -0.72
C LEU A 131 -12.47 9.06 -2.15
N GLU A 132 -12.82 10.08 -2.93
CA GLU A 132 -13.07 10.00 -4.37
C GLU A 132 -11.81 10.49 -5.10
N PHE A 133 -10.73 9.71 -4.99
CA PHE A 133 -9.45 10.03 -5.60
C PHE A 133 -9.49 9.89 -7.13
N ASP A 134 -8.69 10.71 -7.80
CA ASP A 134 -8.56 10.69 -9.25
C ASP A 134 -7.17 10.23 -9.72
N LYS A 135 -6.92 10.36 -11.03
CA LYS A 135 -5.63 9.98 -11.62
C LYS A 135 -4.46 10.82 -11.07
N GLN A 136 -4.66 12.11 -10.82
CA GLN A 136 -3.60 12.98 -10.31
C GLN A 136 -3.22 12.60 -8.87
N ASP A 137 -4.19 12.18 -8.06
CA ASP A 137 -3.92 11.65 -6.72
C ASP A 137 -3.08 10.37 -6.76
N ILE A 138 -3.39 9.47 -7.71
CA ILE A 138 -2.63 8.22 -7.91
C ILE A 138 -1.20 8.53 -8.41
N GLU A 139 -1.06 9.47 -9.35
CA GLU A 139 0.26 9.89 -9.87
C GLU A 139 1.15 10.47 -8.77
N GLN A 140 0.60 11.23 -7.81
CA GLN A 140 1.36 11.72 -6.65
C GLN A 140 1.93 10.57 -5.80
N ILE A 141 1.18 9.48 -5.61
CA ILE A 141 1.66 8.30 -4.90
C ILE A 141 2.75 7.60 -5.72
N CYS A 142 2.56 7.47 -7.03
CA CYS A 142 3.54 6.85 -7.93
C CYS A 142 4.87 7.62 -7.94
N GLU A 143 4.83 8.95 -8.01
CA GLU A 143 6.01 9.80 -7.88
C GLU A 143 6.71 9.58 -6.53
N GLY A 144 5.97 9.61 -5.43
CA GLY A 144 6.54 9.37 -4.10
C GLY A 144 7.19 7.98 -3.96
N MET A 145 6.62 6.95 -4.61
CA MET A 145 7.21 5.61 -4.66
C MET A 145 8.50 5.59 -5.48
N HIS A 146 8.49 6.24 -6.64
CA HIS A 146 9.65 6.34 -7.51
C HIS A 146 10.81 7.06 -6.81
N GLU A 147 10.55 8.22 -6.20
CA GLU A 147 11.53 8.96 -5.41
C GLU A 147 12.08 8.14 -4.24
N TYR A 148 11.20 7.41 -3.53
CA TYR A 148 11.60 6.53 -2.44
C TYR A 148 12.55 5.43 -2.93
N ILE A 149 12.17 4.68 -3.98
CA ILE A 149 12.98 3.60 -4.56
C ILE A 149 14.34 4.15 -5.01
N ARG A 150 14.35 5.28 -5.74
CA ARG A 150 15.58 5.96 -6.16
C ARG A 150 16.48 6.26 -4.97
N SER A 151 15.93 6.85 -3.90
CA SER A 151 16.70 7.21 -2.70
C SER A 151 17.31 6.02 -1.97
N VAL A 152 16.65 4.86 -2.03
CA VAL A 152 17.15 3.60 -1.44
C VAL A 152 18.30 3.05 -2.28
N LEU A 153 18.17 3.07 -3.61
CA LEU A 153 19.18 2.56 -4.54
C LEU A 153 20.45 3.44 -4.57
N GLU A 154 20.30 4.76 -4.44
CA GLU A 154 21.42 5.71 -4.46
C GLU A 154 22.23 5.70 -3.15
N ASN A 155 21.70 5.12 -2.06
CA ASN A 155 22.36 5.12 -0.75
C ASN A 155 22.90 3.73 -0.37
N PRO A 156 24.23 3.50 -0.41
CA PRO A 156 24.84 2.20 -0.12
C PRO A 156 24.61 1.71 1.33
N VAL A 157 24.31 2.63 2.28
CA VAL A 157 23.97 2.26 3.67
C VAL A 157 22.54 1.69 3.77
N LYS A 158 21.59 2.17 2.94
CA LYS A 158 20.22 1.65 2.90
C LYS A 158 20.11 0.31 2.17
N VAL A 159 21.03 0.01 1.25
CA VAL A 159 21.11 -1.32 0.60
C VAL A 159 21.42 -2.42 1.62
N ALA A 160 22.32 -2.16 2.57
CA ALA A 160 22.66 -3.12 3.63
C ALA A 160 21.52 -3.34 4.65
N THR A 161 20.60 -2.38 4.82
CA THR A 161 19.40 -2.52 5.67
C THR A 161 18.15 -2.94 4.90
N ALA A 162 18.25 -3.12 3.58
CA ALA A 162 17.19 -3.67 2.73
C ALA A 162 17.04 -5.20 2.83
N VAL A 163 17.75 -5.85 3.76
CA VAL A 163 17.60 -7.28 4.08
C VAL A 163 16.13 -7.59 4.39
N GLY A 164 15.51 -8.46 3.58
CA GLY A 164 14.08 -8.80 3.68
C GLY A 164 13.10 -7.79 3.05
N LYS A 165 13.60 -6.68 2.48
CA LYS A 165 12.81 -5.66 1.77
C LYS A 165 13.00 -5.70 0.25
N GLY A 166 13.95 -6.48 -0.28
CA GLY A 166 14.12 -6.67 -1.71
C GLY A 166 14.67 -8.06 -2.06
N LYS A 167 14.34 -8.54 -3.26
CA LYS A 167 14.89 -9.79 -3.81
C LYS A 167 15.73 -9.50 -5.04
N LEU A 168 16.94 -10.05 -5.10
CA LEU A 168 17.74 -10.13 -6.32
C LEU A 168 17.43 -11.47 -6.98
N GLY A 169 16.78 -11.44 -8.14
CA GLY A 169 16.68 -12.62 -9.01
C GLY A 169 17.96 -12.72 -9.84
N PHE A 170 18.80 -13.71 -9.55
CA PHE A 170 19.88 -14.12 -10.45
C PHE A 170 19.35 -15.19 -11.40
N ILE A 171 19.80 -15.14 -12.65
CA ILE A 171 19.71 -16.25 -13.61
C ILE A 171 21.07 -16.94 -13.64
#